data_AF-A0AA97LV30-F1
#
_entry.id   AF-A0AA97LV30-F1
#
_cell.length_a   1.000
_cell.length_b   1.000
_cell.length_c   1.000
_cell.angle_alpha   90.00
_cell.angle_beta   90.00
_cell.angle_gamma   90.00
#
_symmetry.space_group_name_H-M   'P 1'
#
loop_
_entity.id
_entity.type
_entity.pdbx_description
1 polymer ?
#
loop_
_entity_poly.entity_id
_entity_poly.type
_entity_poly.pdbx_seq_one_letter_code
_entity_poly.pdbx_strand_id
1 'polypeptide(L)'
;MNIERSFRGKFGSLEYFVEAYLHQDWSIDGGSVAEIMKNRKELVSMAPKIRRDAEALLGEGLAEGELEDLFENTWKSGYEPDVDEGETWAGVLQEIIEASLAIDPEEKG
;
A
#
# COMPACT_ATOMS: atom_id res chain seq x y z
N MET A 1 -19.33 -12.36 1.90
CA MET A 1 -18.13 -12.92 1.25
C MET A 1 -17.00 -12.82 2.29
N ASN A 2 -16.17 -13.84 2.50
CA ASN A 2 -15.05 -13.71 3.44
C ASN A 2 -13.88 -13.08 2.66
N ILE A 3 -13.61 -11.80 2.94
CA ILE A 3 -12.62 -10.97 2.24
C ILE A 3 -11.22 -11.57 2.38
N GLU A 4 -10.88 -12.09 3.56
CA GLU A 4 -9.58 -12.70 3.87
C GLU A 4 -9.20 -13.82 2.88
N ARG A 5 -10.17 -14.69 2.51
CA ARG A 5 -9.92 -15.78 1.55
C ARG A 5 -9.84 -15.33 0.10
N SER A 6 -10.47 -14.22 -0.27
CA SER A 6 -10.55 -13.77 -1.66
C SER A 6 -9.31 -13.01 -2.10
N PHE A 7 -8.63 -12.34 -1.18
CA PHE A 7 -7.57 -11.38 -1.51
C PHE A 7 -6.17 -11.76 -1.03
N ARG A 8 -6.04 -12.71 -0.09
CA ARG A 8 -4.73 -13.24 0.32
C ARG A 8 -3.99 -13.83 -0.88
N GLY A 9 -2.79 -13.32 -1.14
CA GLY A 9 -1.94 -13.72 -2.26
C GLY A 9 -2.41 -13.25 -3.65
N LYS A 10 -3.54 -12.55 -3.76
CA LYS A 10 -4.03 -11.99 -5.05
C LYS A 10 -3.21 -10.76 -5.46
N PHE A 11 -2.81 -9.95 -4.48
CA PHE A 11 -2.07 -8.69 -4.65
C PHE A 11 -0.69 -8.79 -3.98
N GLY A 12 0.04 -9.86 -4.29
CA GLY A 12 1.19 -10.29 -3.50
C GLY A 12 2.34 -9.28 -3.38
N SER A 13 2.51 -8.35 -4.33
CA SER A 13 3.55 -7.31 -4.21
C SER A 13 3.12 -6.19 -3.28
N LEU A 14 1.84 -5.80 -3.35
CA LEU A 14 1.25 -4.82 -2.44
C LEU A 14 1.13 -5.39 -1.02
N GLU A 15 0.64 -6.62 -0.88
CA GLU A 15 0.56 -7.33 0.41
C GLU A 15 1.95 -7.39 1.07
N TYR A 16 2.98 -7.78 0.32
CA TYR A 16 4.36 -7.74 0.82
C TYR A 16 4.82 -6.33 1.22
N PHE A 17 4.49 -5.31 0.44
CA PHE A 17 4.84 -3.93 0.78
C PHE A 17 4.21 -3.51 2.11
N VAL A 18 2.92 -3.80 2.29
CA VAL A 18 2.19 -3.49 3.52
C VAL A 18 2.79 -4.23 4.72
N GLU A 19 2.98 -5.54 4.61
CA GLU A 19 3.53 -6.36 5.70
C GLU A 19 4.97 -5.96 6.08
N ALA A 20 5.81 -5.69 5.10
CA ALA A 20 7.24 -5.49 5.31
C ALA A 20 7.64 -4.03 5.58
N TYR A 21 6.82 -3.05 5.17
CA TYR A 21 7.19 -1.62 5.23
C TYR A 21 6.13 -0.73 5.89
N LEU A 22 4.87 -1.16 5.94
CA LEU A 22 3.81 -0.49 6.69
C LEU A 22 3.51 -1.25 8.00
N HIS A 23 4.54 -1.82 8.63
CA HIS A 23 4.45 -2.50 9.92
C HIS A 23 4.26 -1.51 11.09
N GLN A 24 4.05 -2.00 12.31
CA GLN A 24 3.78 -1.17 13.51
C GLN A 24 4.77 -0.03 13.78
N ASP A 25 6.02 -0.19 13.34
CA ASP A 25 7.10 0.78 13.53
C ASP A 25 7.50 1.48 12.21
N TRP A 26 6.60 1.52 11.23
CA TRP A 26 6.86 2.08 9.88
C TRP A 26 7.44 3.49 9.92
N SER A 27 7.08 4.27 10.94
CA SER A 27 7.54 5.67 11.12
C SER A 27 9.06 5.79 11.33
N ILE A 28 9.74 4.71 11.71
CA ILE A 28 11.21 4.64 11.78
C ILE A 28 11.84 4.67 10.36
N ASP A 29 11.10 4.16 9.37
CA ASP A 29 11.57 3.98 8.00
C ASP A 29 11.28 5.20 7.10
N GLY A 30 10.27 5.99 7.47
CA GLY A 30 9.91 7.27 6.87
C GLY A 30 8.66 7.85 7.53
N GLY A 31 8.46 9.17 7.45
CA GLY A 31 7.28 9.85 8.00
C GLY A 31 6.05 9.80 7.09
N SER A 32 6.15 9.16 5.92
CA SER A 32 5.04 8.94 4.98
C SER A 32 5.32 7.76 4.04
N VAL A 33 4.29 7.26 3.35
CA VAL A 33 4.41 6.23 2.29
C VAL A 33 5.44 6.64 1.23
N ALA A 34 5.42 7.91 0.81
CA ALA A 34 6.35 8.44 -0.16
C ALA A 34 7.81 8.40 0.32
N GLU A 35 8.05 8.74 1.60
CA GLU A 35 9.39 8.66 2.18
C GLU A 35 9.87 7.22 2.32
N ILE A 36 9.01 6.30 2.79
CA ILE A 36 9.31 4.87 2.89
C ILE A 36 9.74 4.32 1.53
N MET A 37 8.95 4.58 0.48
CA MET A 37 9.26 4.14 -0.88
C MET A 37 10.60 4.70 -1.38
N LYS A 38 10.85 5.99 -1.14
CA LYS A 38 12.08 6.66 -1.57
C LYS A 38 13.33 6.18 -0.82
N ASN A 39 13.20 5.83 0.46
CA ASN A 39 14.32 5.47 1.33
C ASN A 39 14.83 4.03 1.12
N ARG A 40 14.08 3.20 0.38
CA ARG A 40 14.35 1.78 0.20
C ARG A 40 14.67 1.46 -1.26
N LYS A 41 15.96 1.30 -1.56
CA LYS A 41 16.43 1.06 -2.94
C LYS A 41 15.88 -0.23 -3.54
N GLU A 42 15.61 -1.23 -2.72
CA GLU A 42 15.03 -2.50 -3.12
C GLU A 42 13.61 -2.34 -3.70
N LEU A 43 12.85 -1.33 -3.23
CA LEU A 43 11.50 -1.05 -3.70
C LEU A 43 11.47 -0.51 -5.13
N VAL A 44 12.57 0.08 -5.63
CA VAL A 44 12.65 0.56 -7.03
C VAL A 44 12.32 -0.54 -8.02
N SER A 45 12.81 -1.76 -7.78
CA SER A 45 12.55 -2.92 -8.66
C SER A 45 11.15 -3.52 -8.50
N MET A 46 10.46 -3.20 -7.40
CA MET A 46 9.13 -3.71 -7.07
C MET A 46 8.03 -2.69 -7.36
N ALA A 47 8.36 -1.40 -7.47
CA ALA A 47 7.43 -0.29 -7.64
C ALA A 47 6.41 -0.50 -8.77
N PRO A 48 6.77 -0.98 -9.97
CA PRO A 48 5.78 -1.23 -11.03
C PRO A 48 4.75 -2.31 -10.66
N LYS A 49 5.15 -3.29 -9.84
CA LYS A 49 4.26 -4.38 -9.39
C LYS A 49 3.37 -3.93 -8.22
N ILE A 50 3.95 -3.21 -7.26
CA ILE A 50 3.21 -2.60 -6.15
C ILE A 50 2.14 -1.66 -6.70
N ARG A 51 2.51 -0.78 -7.65
CA ARG A 51 1.58 0.10 -8.35
C ARG A 51 0.44 -0.67 -8.99
N ARG A 52 0.75 -1.68 -9.80
CA ARG A 52 -0.27 -2.48 -10.50
C ARG A 52 -1.24 -3.16 -9.54
N ASP A 53 -0.71 -3.71 -8.45
CA ASP A 53 -1.53 -4.36 -7.42
C ASP A 53 -2.42 -3.34 -6.70
N ALA A 54 -1.92 -2.13 -6.41
CA ALA A 54 -2.70 -1.04 -5.81
C ALA A 54 -3.78 -0.50 -6.74
N GLU A 55 -3.45 -0.25 -8.02
CA GLU A 55 -4.41 0.14 -9.06
C GLU A 55 -5.52 -0.91 -9.22
N ALA A 56 -5.15 -2.19 -9.23
CA ALA A 56 -6.09 -3.29 -9.34
C ALA A 56 -7.01 -3.38 -8.13
N LEU A 57 -6.48 -3.27 -6.90
CA LEU A 57 -7.28 -3.27 -5.68
C LEU A 57 -8.22 -2.07 -5.62
N LEU A 58 -7.75 -0.88 -5.97
CA LEU A 58 -8.60 0.32 -6.05
C LEU A 58 -9.73 0.13 -7.09
N GLY A 59 -9.43 -0.54 -8.20
CA GLY A 59 -10.39 -0.91 -9.24
C GLY A 59 -11.45 -1.94 -8.82
N GLU A 60 -11.26 -2.69 -7.72
CA GLU A 60 -12.28 -3.58 -7.17
C GLU A 60 -13.45 -2.81 -6.54
N GLY A 61 -13.25 -1.51 -6.24
CA GLY A 61 -14.31 -0.64 -5.72
C GLY A 61 -14.84 -1.05 -4.35
N LEU A 62 -13.96 -1.59 -3.50
CA LEU A 62 -14.28 -1.97 -2.12
C LEU A 62 -14.70 -0.74 -1.30
N ALA A 63 -15.61 -0.94 -0.35
CA ALA A 63 -15.95 0.09 0.61
C ALA A 63 -14.79 0.33 1.59
N GLU A 64 -14.76 1.51 2.21
CA GLU A 64 -13.68 1.91 3.12
C GLU A 64 -13.45 0.90 4.26
N GLY A 65 -14.51 0.45 4.93
CA GLY A 65 -14.38 -0.56 5.98
C GLY A 65 -13.96 -1.96 5.49
N GLU A 66 -14.11 -2.26 4.19
CA GLU A 66 -13.59 -3.49 3.60
C GLU A 66 -12.09 -3.38 3.30
N LEU A 67 -11.62 -2.18 2.94
CA LEU A 67 -10.20 -1.88 2.82
C LEU A 67 -9.53 -1.90 4.21
N GLU A 68 -10.14 -1.29 5.21
CA GLU A 68 -9.69 -1.33 6.60
C GLU A 68 -9.48 -2.78 7.08
N ASP A 69 -10.50 -3.64 6.93
CA ASP A 69 -10.39 -5.06 7.29
C ASP A 69 -9.30 -5.79 6.49
N LEU A 70 -9.13 -5.46 5.21
CA LEU A 70 -8.07 -6.04 4.39
C LEU A 70 -6.68 -5.64 4.90
N PHE A 71 -6.43 -4.35 5.09
CA PHE A 71 -5.11 -3.85 5.47
C PHE A 71 -4.77 -4.23 6.91
N GLU A 72 -5.66 -4.03 7.88
CA GLU A 72 -5.38 -4.27 9.29
C GLU A 72 -5.50 -5.74 9.69
N ASN A 73 -6.59 -6.40 9.26
CA ASN A 73 -6.87 -7.76 9.73
C ASN A 73 -6.28 -8.83 8.80
N THR A 74 -6.28 -8.63 7.49
CA THR A 74 -5.75 -9.64 6.56
C THR A 74 -4.25 -9.49 6.35
N TRP A 75 -3.78 -8.27 6.07
CA TRP A 75 -2.38 -7.94 5.76
C TRP A 75 -1.57 -7.43 6.95
N LYS A 76 -2.21 -7.25 8.11
CA LYS A 76 -1.52 -6.89 9.37
C LYS A 76 -0.69 -5.60 9.27
N SER A 77 -1.20 -4.62 8.52
CA SER A 77 -0.67 -3.26 8.53
C SER A 77 -0.63 -2.73 9.96
N GLY A 78 0.47 -2.06 10.31
CA GLY A 78 0.57 -1.20 11.48
C GLY A 78 0.57 0.29 11.12
N TYR A 79 0.48 0.62 9.83
CA TYR A 79 0.07 1.93 9.36
C TYR A 79 -1.46 2.06 9.49
N GLU A 80 -1.92 3.25 9.86
CA GLU A 80 -3.34 3.64 9.93
C GLU A 80 -3.46 5.04 9.31
N PRO A 81 -4.44 5.30 8.42
CA PRO A 81 -4.74 6.64 7.94
C PRO A 81 -5.17 7.56 9.08
N ASP A 82 -4.80 8.85 9.04
CA ASP A 82 -5.31 9.84 9.98
C ASP A 82 -6.77 10.22 9.66
N VAL A 83 -7.69 9.50 10.30
CA VAL A 83 -9.14 9.71 10.14
C VAL A 83 -9.61 11.08 10.64
N ASP A 84 -8.89 11.70 11.58
CA ASP A 84 -9.22 13.04 12.10
C ASP A 84 -8.85 14.12 11.08
N GLU A 85 -7.83 13.87 10.25
CA GLU A 85 -7.46 14.69 9.09
C GLU A 85 -8.23 14.33 7.80
N GLY A 86 -9.06 13.29 7.85
CA GLY A 86 -9.91 12.84 6.75
C GLY A 86 -9.24 11.91 5.75
N GLU A 87 -8.11 11.30 6.14
CA GLU A 87 -7.45 10.27 5.34
C GLU A 87 -8.26 8.97 5.31
N THR A 88 -8.05 8.18 4.25
CA THR A 88 -8.76 6.91 3.99
C THR A 88 -7.79 5.90 3.42
N TRP A 89 -8.08 4.62 3.56
CA TRP A 89 -7.34 3.53 2.92
C TRP A 89 -7.37 3.62 1.40
N ALA A 90 -8.47 4.10 0.81
CA ALA A 90 -8.50 4.44 -0.62
C ALA A 90 -7.49 5.56 -0.96
N GLY A 91 -7.35 6.56 -0.07
CA GLY A 91 -6.32 7.59 -0.15
C GLY A 91 -4.90 7.02 -0.04
N VAL A 92 -4.66 6.13 0.93
CA VAL A 92 -3.36 5.45 1.09
C VAL A 92 -3.00 4.64 -0.15
N LEU A 93 -3.95 3.93 -0.76
CA LEU A 93 -3.73 3.24 -2.03
C LEU A 93 -3.30 4.20 -3.14
N GLN A 94 -3.92 5.38 -3.22
CA GLN A 94 -3.56 6.42 -4.17
C GLN A 94 -2.14 6.95 -3.90
N GLU A 95 -1.77 7.16 -2.63
CA GLU A 95 -0.41 7.55 -2.27
C GLU A 95 0.63 6.49 -2.63
N ILE A 96 0.32 5.20 -2.42
CA ILE A 96 1.18 4.08 -2.81
C ILE A 96 1.42 4.10 -4.33
N ILE A 97 0.37 4.36 -5.13
CA ILE A 97 0.45 4.47 -6.59
C ILE A 97 1.39 5.62 -6.99
N GLU A 98 1.18 6.81 -6.41
CA GLU A 98 1.96 8.01 -6.70
C GLU A 98 3.43 7.86 -6.26
N ALA A 99 3.67 7.33 -5.08
CA ALA A 99 5.00 7.06 -4.55
C ALA A 99 5.73 6.03 -5.42
N SER A 100 5.02 5.00 -5.90
CA SER A 100 5.59 4.00 -6.82
C SER A 100 6.03 4.63 -8.13
N LEU A 101 5.21 5.50 -8.72
CA LEU A 101 5.55 6.25 -9.93
C LEU A 101 6.79 7.13 -9.75
N ALA A 102 6.92 7.80 -8.59
CA ALA A 102 8.03 8.72 -8.33
C ALA A 102 9.41 8.03 -8.29
N ILE A 103 9.44 6.73 -7.94
CA ILE A 103 10.65 5.92 -7.83
C ILE A 103 10.84 4.94 -8.99
N ASP A 104 9.85 4.80 -9.88
CA ASP A 104 9.91 3.94 -11.06
C ASP A 104 10.96 4.47 -12.07
N PRO A 105 11.99 3.69 -12.41
CA PRO A 105 13.01 4.11 -13.36
C PRO A 105 12.51 4.20 -14.82
N GLU A 106 11.41 3.52 -15.18
CA GLU A 106 10.87 3.50 -16.55
C GLU A 106 10.08 4.78 -16.90
N GLU A 107 9.60 5.52 -15.89
CA GLU A 107 8.90 6.80 -16.05
C GLU A 107 9.86 8.02 -16.13
N LYS A 108 11.18 7.79 -16.01
CA LYS A 108 12.23 8.83 -16.16
C LYS A 108 12.98 8.76 -17.49
N GLY A 109 12.49 7.97 -18.45
CA GLY A 109 13.05 7.75 -19.79
C GLY A 109 12.47 8.66 -20.87
#